data_AF-A0A2E1QHE1-F1
#
_entry.id   AF-A0A2E1QHE1-F1
#
_cell.length_a   1.000
_cell.length_b   1.000
_cell.length_c   1.000
_cell.angle_alpha   90.00
_cell.angle_beta   90.00
_cell.angle_gamma   90.00
#
_symmetry.space_group_name_H-M   'P 1'
#
loop_
_entity.id
_entity.type
_entity.pdbx_description
1 polymer ?
#
loop_
_entity_poly.entity_id
_entity_poly.type
_entity_poly.pdbx_seq_one_letter_code
_entity_poly.pdbx_strand_id
1 'polypeptide(L)' 'MKRITYFLVFAIYSIADSLNACSTCFGDPNSDAGKGMDMAIITLLGIIGPLLFAIIIGIISIGMKSKRINQVK' A
#
# COMPACT_ATOMS: atom_id res chain seq x y z
N MET A 1 4.70 10.67 -14.84
CA MET A 1 3.88 10.71 -13.61
C MET A 1 2.43 10.32 -13.87
N LYS A 2 1.72 10.92 -14.85
CA LYS A 2 0.30 10.59 -15.14
C LYS A 2 0.00 9.09 -15.36
N ARG A 3 0.83 8.36 -16.13
CA ARG A 3 0.67 6.90 -16.32
C ARG A 3 0.80 6.08 -15.03
N ILE A 4 1.69 6.49 -14.12
CA ILE A 4 1.89 5.81 -12.83
C ILE A 4 0.71 6.07 -11.89
N THR A 5 0.20 7.31 -11.86
CA THR A 5 -0.99 7.66 -11.07
C THR A 5 -2.22 6.89 -11.52
N TYR A 6 -2.43 6.73 -12.83
CA TYR A 6 -3.51 5.89 -13.37
C TYR A 6 -3.36 4.42 -12.96
N PHE A 7 -2.15 3.87 -13.01
CA PHE A 7 -1.87 2.50 -12.61
C PHE A 7 -2.14 2.27 -11.11
N LEU A 8 -1.82 3.27 -10.28
CA LEU A 8 -2.02 3.25 -8.84
C LEU A 8 -3.52 3.29 -8.47
N VAL A 9 -4.29 4.15 -9.14
CA VAL A 9 -5.75 4.24 -8.96
C VAL A 9 -6.44 2.94 -9.39
N PHE A 10 -6.02 2.36 -10.52
CA PHE A 10 -6.52 1.06 -10.97
C PHE A 10 -6.20 -0.06 -9.97
N ALA A 11 -4.97 -0.10 -9.45
CA ALA A 11 -4.57 -1.08 -8.45
C ALA A 11 -5.39 -0.95 -7.16
N ILE A 12 -5.60 0.26 -6.65
CA ILE A 12 -6.42 0.49 -5.44
C ILE A 12 -7.86 0.00 -5.65
N TYR A 13 -8.44 0.26 -6.82
CA TYR A 13 -9.80 -0.17 -7.15
C TYR A 13 -9.92 -1.70 -7.19
N SER A 14 -8.97 -2.40 -7.82
CA SER A 14 -8.97 -3.88 -7.86
C SER A 14 -8.74 -4.54 -6.50
N ILE A 15 -7.98 -3.89 -5.61
CA ILE A 15 -7.72 -4.44 -4.28
C ILE A 15 -8.95 -4.30 -3.38
N ALA A 16 -9.75 -3.24 -3.54
CA ALA A 16 -10.94 -3.00 -2.71
C ALA A 16 -11.95 -4.16 -2.71
N ASP A 17 -12.15 -4.81 -3.86
CA ASP A 17 -13.02 -6.00 -3.98
C ASP A 17 -12.46 -7.25 -3.26
N SER A 18 -11.17 -7.27 -2.94
CA SER A 18 -10.47 -8.43 -2.36
C SER A 18 -10.13 -8.28 -0.88
N LEU A 19 -10.48 -7.16 -0.25
CA LEU A 19 -10.14 -6.87 1.16
C LEU A 19 -11.05 -7.63 2.14
N ASN A 20 -10.89 -8.95 2.22
CA ASN A 20 -11.39 -9.75 3.33
C ASN A 20 -10.19 -10.14 4.21
N ALA A 21 -9.93 -9.37 5.26
CA ALA A 21 -9.03 -9.79 6.32
C ALA A 21 -9.77 -10.85 7.15
N CYS A 22 -9.22 -12.06 7.29
CA CYS A 22 -9.84 -13.13 8.05
C CYS A 22 -8.93 -13.46 9.24
N SER A 23 -9.46 -13.31 10.44
CA SER A 23 -8.80 -13.68 11.69
C SER A 23 -8.62 -15.20 11.79
N THR A 24 -7.41 -15.72 11.54
CA THR A 24 -7.17 -17.18 11.51
C THR A 24 -7.17 -17.86 12.89
N CYS A 25 -7.16 -17.10 13.99
CA CYS A 25 -6.98 -17.64 15.36
C CYS A 25 -8.06 -17.22 16.38
N PHE A 26 -9.13 -16.53 15.98
CA PHE A 26 -10.11 -15.96 16.93
C PHE A 26 -11.29 -16.88 17.24
N GLY A 27 -11.31 -18.09 16.67
CA GLY A 27 -12.31 -19.12 16.97
C GLY A 27 -13.67 -18.87 16.31
N ASP A 28 -14.31 -17.74 16.59
CA ASP A 28 -15.61 -17.35 16.03
C ASP A 28 -15.52 -16.02 15.24
N PRO A 29 -15.66 -16.05 13.89
CA PRO A 29 -15.63 -14.84 13.05
C PRO A 29 -16.83 -13.91 13.29
N ASN A 30 -17.87 -14.33 14.01
CA ASN A 30 -19.03 -13.51 14.35
C ASN A 30 -18.90 -12.84 15.73
N SER A 31 -17.85 -13.14 16.49
CA SER A 31 -17.61 -12.44 17.76
C SER A 31 -17.14 -11.00 17.52
N ASP A 32 -17.49 -10.10 18.43
CA ASP A 32 -17.06 -8.70 18.37
C ASP A 32 -15.52 -8.55 18.41
N ALA A 33 -14.82 -9.53 19.00
CA ALA A 33 -13.36 -9.57 19.03
C ALA A 33 -12.74 -9.82 17.64
N GLY A 34 -13.36 -10.67 16.81
CA GLY A 34 -12.92 -10.93 15.43
C GLY A 34 -13.06 -9.69 14.55
N LYS A 35 -14.24 -9.04 14.60
CA LYS A 35 -14.51 -7.79 13.87
C LYS A 35 -13.54 -6.66 14.25
N GLY A 36 -13.22 -6.53 15.54
CA GLY A 36 -12.25 -5.55 16.00
C GLY A 36 -10.85 -5.80 15.42
N MET A 37 -10.44 -7.07 15.32
CA MET A 37 -9.13 -7.40 14.78
C MET A 37 -9.05 -7.24 13.26
N ASP A 38 -10.08 -7.62 12.50
CA ASP A 38 -10.08 -7.44 11.04
C ASP A 38 -9.92 -5.97 10.65
N MET A 39 -10.58 -5.07 11.41
CA MET A 39 -10.40 -3.62 11.26
C MET A 39 -8.99 -3.15 11.65
N ALA A 40 -8.39 -3.75 12.68
CA ALA A 40 -7.01 -3.46 13.06
C ALA A 40 -6.01 -3.89 11.96
N ILE A 41 -6.22 -5.03 11.31
CA ILE A 41 -5.39 -5.49 10.19
C ILE A 41 -5.50 -4.51 9.02
N ILE A 42 -6.71 -4.08 8.68
CA ILE A 42 -6.94 -3.10 7.59
C ILE A 42 -6.21 -1.78 7.88
N THR A 43 -6.27 -1.28 9.12
CA THR A 43 -5.57 -0.03 9.47
C THR A 43 -4.05 -0.18 9.40
N LEU A 44 -3.49 -1.29 9.88
CA LEU A 44 -2.05 -1.57 9.77
C LEU A 44 -1.60 -1.68 8.30
N LEU A 45 -2.34 -2.42 7.46
CA LEU A 45 -2.08 -2.49 6.02
C LEU A 45 -2.17 -1.10 5.37
N GLY A 46 -3.18 -0.33 5.75
CA GLY A 46 -3.42 1.03 5.28
C GLY A 46 -2.29 2.00 5.60
N ILE A 47 -1.53 1.79 6.68
CA ILE A 47 -0.38 2.62 7.03
C ILE A 47 0.91 2.10 6.39
N ILE A 48 1.17 0.79 6.47
CA ILE A 48 2.43 0.20 5.99
C ILE A 48 2.54 0.32 4.46
N GLY A 49 1.45 0.07 3.73
CA GLY A 49 1.40 0.15 2.26
C GLY A 49 1.91 1.49 1.71
N PRO A 50 1.30 2.64 2.06
CA PRO A 50 1.75 3.94 1.57
C PRO A 50 3.15 4.32 2.07
N LEU A 51 3.55 3.88 3.27
CA LEU A 51 4.87 4.16 3.81
C LEU A 51 5.97 3.52 2.94
N LEU A 52 5.82 2.23 2.63
CA LEU A 52 6.73 1.51 1.73
C LEU A 52 6.72 2.11 0.32
N PHE A 53 5.55 2.50 -0.17
CA PHE A 53 5.41 3.11 -1.49
C PHE A 53 6.14 4.46 -1.59
N ALA A 54 6.05 5.30 -0.55
CA ALA A 54 6.75 6.58 -0.49
C ALA A 54 8.27 6.41 -0.51
N ILE A 55 8.80 5.40 0.21
CA ILE A 55 10.23 5.08 0.22
C ILE A 55 10.72 4.73 -1.19
N ILE A 56 10.00 3.85 -1.89
CA ILE A 56 10.35 3.44 -3.27
C ILE A 56 10.36 4.65 -4.20
N ILE A 57 9.34 5.53 -4.12
CA ILE A 57 9.31 6.76 -4.93
C ILE A 57 10.52 7.65 -4.61
N GLY A 58 10.85 7.81 -3.33
CA GLY A 58 11.99 8.59 -2.88
C GLY A 58 13.30 8.11 -3.53
N ILE A 59 13.55 6.81 -3.48
CA ILE A 59 14.75 6.20 -4.06
C ILE A 59 14.80 6.42 -5.58
N ILE A 60 13.70 6.15 -6.29
CA ILE A 60 13.63 6.32 -7.75
C ILE A 60 13.81 7.80 -8.13
N SER A 61 13.22 8.72 -7.38
CA SER A 61 13.33 10.17 -7.62
C SER A 61 14.78 10.65 -7.50
N ILE A 62 15.49 10.20 -6.47
CA ILE A 62 16.91 10.50 -6.27
C ILE A 62 17.75 9.90 -7.41
N GLY A 63 17.51 8.63 -7.77
CA GLY A 63 18.22 7.96 -8.88
C GLY A 63 18.02 8.66 -10.23
N MET A 64 16.81 9.11 -10.54
CA MET A 64 16.51 9.86 -11.77
C MET A 64 17.15 11.25 -11.78
N LYS A 65 17.13 11.97 -10.65
CA LYS A 65 17.82 13.27 -10.52
C LYS A 65 19.33 13.12 -10.65
N SER A 66 19.91 12.08 -10.07
CA SER A 66 21.35 11.78 -10.17
C SER A 66 21.78 11.56 -11.63
N LYS A 67 21.01 10.77 -12.39
CA LYS A 67 21.26 10.58 -13.84
C LYS A 67 21.17 11.89 -14.63
N ARG A 68 20.22 12.78 -14.31
CA ARG A 68 20.09 14.09 -15.00
C ARG A 68 21.31 14.99 -14.78
N ILE A 69 21.85 15.04 -13.56
CA ILE A 69 22.99 15.90 -13.23
C ILE A 69 24.29 15.35 -13.84
N ASN A 70 24.45 14.03 -13.91
CA ASN A 70 25.62 13.40 -14.53
C ASN A 70 25.65 13.51 -16.07
N GLN A 71 24.53 13.84 -16.72
CA GLN A 71 24.44 14.01 -18.18
C GLN A 71 24.65 15.47 -18.63
N VAL A 72 24.79 16.41 -17.69
CA VAL A 72 25.04 17.85 -17.96
C VAL A 72 26.54 18.18 -17.80
N LYS A 73 27.37 17.18 -17.49
CA LYS A 73 28.83 17.25 -17.51
C LYS A 73 29.35 16.51 -18.73
#